data_AF-A0A967N3E5-F1
#
_entry.id   AF-A0A967N3E5-F1
#
_cell.length_a   1.000
_cell.length_b   1.000
_cell.length_c   1.000
_cell.angle_alpha   90.00
_cell.angle_beta   90.00
_cell.angle_gamma   90.00
#
_symmetry.space_group_name_H-M   'P 1'
#
loop_
_entity.id
_entity.type
_entity.pdbx_description
1 polymer ?
#
loop_
_entity_poly.entity_id
_entity_poly.type
_entity_poly.pdbx_seq_one_letter_code
_entity_poly.pdbx_strand_id
1 'polypeptide(L)'
;MFRRTILLAAAGLALAALPAAAPLHAQDFQLVEATIADVHDAMEAGDLTCRELVQGYLDRIEAYDQEGPVLNTIQSLNPDVLAEAEELDQAFREGGPVGPLHCVPVLLKDQVETRDMPTTYGSALFDGFYSDR
;
A
#
# COMPACT_ATOMS: atom_id res chain seq x y z
N MET A 1 42.50 68.89 -12.68
CA MET A 1 43.02 67.51 -12.75
C MET A 1 42.54 66.76 -11.53
N PHE A 2 41.57 65.84 -11.66
CA PHE A 2 41.48 64.59 -10.89
C PHE A 2 40.33 63.77 -11.50
N ARG A 3 40.69 62.74 -12.25
CA ARG A 3 39.81 61.71 -12.81
C ARG A 3 39.30 60.82 -11.69
N ARG A 4 38.05 60.35 -11.77
CA ARG A 4 37.61 59.00 -11.33
C ARG A 4 36.14 58.76 -11.69
N THR A 5 35.87 58.06 -12.80
CA THR A 5 35.52 56.62 -12.91
C THR A 5 34.02 56.37 -12.65
N ILE A 6 33.27 56.19 -13.74
CA ILE A 6 31.86 55.78 -13.76
C ILE A 6 31.81 54.26 -13.63
N LEU A 7 31.14 53.74 -12.60
CA LEU A 7 30.81 52.32 -12.46
C LEU A 7 29.41 52.10 -13.03
N LEU A 8 29.31 51.39 -14.17
CA LEU A 8 28.06 50.82 -14.65
C LEU A 8 27.72 49.57 -13.82
N ALA A 9 26.69 49.65 -13.00
CA ALA A 9 26.10 48.48 -12.35
C ALA A 9 25.09 47.84 -13.31
N ALA A 10 25.41 46.65 -13.82
CA ALA A 10 24.46 45.83 -14.56
C ALA A 10 23.42 45.26 -13.60
N ALA A 11 22.17 45.69 -13.72
CA ALA A 11 21.05 45.10 -13.00
C ALA A 11 20.72 43.73 -13.61
N GLY A 12 21.25 42.66 -12.99
CA GLY A 12 20.86 41.29 -13.31
C GLY A 12 19.43 41.03 -12.87
N LEU A 13 18.56 40.67 -13.82
CA LEU A 13 17.20 40.24 -13.57
C LEU A 13 17.25 38.87 -12.87
N ALA A 14 17.08 38.86 -11.55
CA ALA A 14 16.97 37.61 -10.78
C ALA A 14 15.61 36.96 -11.10
N LEU A 15 15.64 35.89 -11.88
CA LEU A 15 14.50 35.00 -12.06
C LEU A 15 14.23 34.30 -10.72
N ALA A 16 13.28 34.82 -9.95
CA ALA A 16 12.85 34.17 -8.71
C ALA A 16 12.25 32.81 -9.06
N ALA A 17 12.98 31.74 -8.75
CA ALA A 17 12.45 30.39 -8.82
C ALA A 17 11.28 30.30 -7.83
N LEU A 18 10.07 30.09 -8.34
CA LEU A 18 8.91 29.75 -7.52
C LEU A 18 9.26 28.46 -6.75
N PRO A 19 9.02 28.41 -5.42
CA PRO A 19 9.17 27.15 -4.71
C PRO A 19 8.18 26.18 -5.34
N ALA A 20 8.68 25.03 -5.80
CA ALA A 20 7.83 23.90 -6.13
C ALA A 20 6.95 23.65 -4.90
N ALA A 21 5.63 23.66 -5.10
CA ALA A 21 4.70 23.28 -4.05
C ALA A 21 5.15 21.91 -3.53
N ALA A 22 5.51 21.83 -2.25
CA ALA A 22 5.72 20.55 -1.61
C ALA A 22 4.44 19.72 -1.85
N PRO A 23 4.56 18.42 -2.16
CA PRO A 23 3.37 17.59 -2.25
C PRO A 23 2.60 17.76 -0.94
N LEU A 24 1.31 18.06 -1.06
CA LEU A 24 0.37 17.96 0.05
C LEU A 24 0.61 16.57 0.66
N HIS A 25 0.91 16.49 1.97
CA HIS A 25 0.95 15.19 2.64
C HIS A 25 -0.34 14.45 2.26
N ALA A 26 -0.21 13.30 1.59
CA ALA A 26 -1.29 12.32 1.56
C ALA A 26 -1.73 12.16 3.02
N GLN A 27 -3.03 12.28 3.28
CA GLN A 27 -3.48 12.06 4.64
C GLN A 27 -3.07 10.63 5.02
N ASP A 28 -2.39 10.45 6.16
CA ASP A 28 -2.03 9.11 6.64
C ASP A 28 -3.34 8.30 6.78
N PHE A 29 -3.57 7.37 5.85
CA PHE A 29 -4.78 6.55 5.86
C PHE A 29 -4.84 5.75 7.17
N GLN A 30 -5.92 5.93 7.92
CA GLN A 30 -6.10 5.22 9.19
C GLN A 30 -6.62 3.80 8.95
N LEU A 31 -5.70 2.83 8.95
CA LEU A 31 -6.02 1.43 8.66
C LEU A 31 -6.98 0.78 9.66
N VAL A 32 -6.81 1.06 10.96
CA VAL A 32 -7.55 0.38 12.03
C VAL A 32 -8.96 0.93 12.12
N GLU A 33 -9.94 0.02 12.06
CA GLU A 33 -11.39 0.30 11.99
C GLU A 33 -11.85 0.98 10.69
N ALA A 34 -11.01 1.04 9.64
CA ALA A 34 -11.45 1.49 8.32
C ALA A 34 -12.52 0.54 7.75
N THR A 35 -13.60 1.10 7.24
CA THR A 35 -14.60 0.34 6.48
C THR A 35 -14.12 0.13 5.04
N ILE A 36 -14.76 -0.79 4.31
CA ILE A 36 -14.51 -0.97 2.87
C ILE A 36 -14.77 0.33 2.11
N ALA A 37 -15.78 1.11 2.51
CA ALA A 37 -16.07 2.41 1.91
C ALA A 37 -14.92 3.40 2.15
N ASP A 38 -14.37 3.47 3.36
CA ASP A 38 -13.24 4.36 3.66
C ASP A 38 -12.00 4.01 2.82
N VAL A 39 -11.74 2.72 2.60
CA VAL A 39 -10.67 2.24 1.72
C VAL A 39 -10.89 2.72 0.28
N HIS A 40 -12.09 2.51 -0.27
CA HIS A 40 -12.41 2.91 -1.64
C HIS A 40 -12.36 4.43 -1.82
N ASP A 41 -12.90 5.19 -0.88
CA ASP A 41 -12.84 6.66 -0.89
C ASP A 41 -11.38 7.15 -0.88
N ALA A 42 -10.51 6.54 -0.07
CA ALA A 42 -9.08 6.88 -0.02
C ALA A 42 -8.35 6.53 -1.33
N MET A 43 -8.69 5.40 -1.96
CA MET A 43 -8.14 5.03 -3.26
C MET A 43 -8.58 5.98 -4.37
N GLU A 44 -9.86 6.39 -4.40
CA GLU A 44 -10.37 7.37 -5.36
C GLU A 44 -9.74 8.75 -5.17
N ALA A 45 -9.43 9.12 -3.92
CA ALA A 45 -8.70 10.34 -3.58
C ALA A 45 -7.20 10.28 -3.96
N GLY A 46 -6.66 9.09 -4.21
CA GLY A 46 -5.24 8.85 -4.46
C GLY A 46 -4.38 8.88 -3.19
N ASP A 47 -5.00 8.78 -2.02
CA ASP A 47 -4.34 8.75 -0.71
C ASP A 47 -3.93 7.32 -0.27
N LEU A 48 -4.39 6.29 -1.00
CA LEU A 48 -4.11 4.89 -0.70
C LEU A 48 -4.03 4.05 -1.98
N THR A 49 -3.09 3.12 -2.03
CA THR A 49 -3.01 2.05 -3.02
C THR A 49 -3.28 0.68 -2.40
N CYS A 50 -3.61 -0.32 -3.22
CA CYS A 50 -3.74 -1.71 -2.77
C CYS A 50 -2.46 -2.25 -2.17
N ARG A 51 -1.32 -1.96 -2.81
CA ARG A 51 -0.03 -2.36 -2.26
C ARG A 51 0.19 -1.79 -0.85
N GLU A 52 -0.11 -0.51 -0.64
CA GLU A 52 0.03 0.12 0.68
C GLU A 52 -0.95 -0.47 1.71
N LEU A 53 -2.20 -0.71 1.32
CA LEU A 53 -3.20 -1.32 2.19
C LEU A 53 -2.76 -2.73 2.63
N VAL A 54 -2.36 -3.58 1.69
CA VAL A 54 -1.89 -4.94 1.96
C VAL A 54 -0.63 -4.93 2.81
N GLN A 55 0.34 -4.06 2.49
CA GLN A 55 1.55 -3.91 3.29
C GLN A 55 1.23 -3.51 4.73
N GLY A 56 0.29 -2.58 4.93
CA GLY A 56 -0.14 -2.18 6.27
C GLY A 56 -0.73 -3.33 7.09
N TYR A 57 -1.41 -4.29 6.46
CA TYR A 57 -1.86 -5.50 7.14
C TYR A 57 -0.73 -6.51 7.39
N LEU A 58 0.21 -6.69 6.45
CA LEU A 58 1.38 -7.55 6.64
C LEU A 58 2.25 -7.05 7.81
N ASP A 59 2.49 -5.74 7.89
CA ASP A 59 3.25 -5.12 8.98
C ASP A 59 2.57 -5.37 10.34
N ARG A 60 1.23 -5.35 10.37
CA ARG A 60 0.46 -5.68 11.58
C ARG A 60 0.54 -7.16 11.92
N ILE A 61 0.51 -8.05 10.92
CA ILE A 61 0.68 -9.49 11.15
C ILE A 61 2.06 -9.75 11.75
N GLU A 62 3.12 -9.17 11.19
CA GLU A 62 4.47 -9.28 11.76
C GLU A 62 4.51 -8.76 13.21
N ALA A 63 4.04 -7.53 13.44
CA ALA A 63 4.12 -6.88 14.74
C ALA A 63 3.28 -7.57 15.83
N TYR A 64 2.09 -8.09 15.50
CA TYR A 64 1.16 -8.63 16.50
C TYR A 64 1.11 -10.15 16.54
N ASP A 65 1.18 -10.81 15.38
CA ASP A 65 1.02 -12.26 15.29
C ASP A 65 2.32 -13.02 15.53
N GLN A 66 3.45 -12.47 15.07
CA GLN A 66 4.75 -13.16 15.04
C GLN A 66 5.74 -12.64 16.08
N GLU A 67 5.87 -11.32 16.25
CA GLU A 67 6.90 -10.75 17.13
C GLU A 67 6.39 -10.29 18.51
N GLY A 68 5.31 -9.51 18.55
CA GLY A 68 4.84 -8.84 19.76
C GLY A 68 4.12 -9.77 20.75
N PRO A 69 2.78 -9.67 20.90
CA PRO A 69 2.01 -10.56 21.75
C PRO A 69 1.97 -12.02 21.27
N VAL A 70 2.48 -12.31 20.07
CA VAL A 70 2.54 -13.65 19.46
C VAL A 70 1.16 -14.32 19.44
N LEU A 71 0.20 -13.65 18.80
CA LEU A 71 -1.19 -14.12 18.79
C LEU A 71 -1.36 -15.48 18.11
N ASN A 72 -0.47 -15.84 17.17
CA ASN A 72 -0.46 -17.12 16.46
C ASN A 72 -1.82 -17.46 15.83
N THR A 73 -2.33 -16.51 15.05
CA THR A 73 -3.64 -16.51 14.39
C THR A 73 -3.56 -16.67 12.88
N ILE A 74 -2.39 -16.48 12.27
CA ILE A 74 -2.17 -16.64 10.83
C ILE A 74 -1.43 -17.95 10.56
N GLN A 75 -2.06 -18.86 9.80
CA GLN A 75 -1.47 -20.17 9.50
C GLN A 75 -0.49 -20.13 8.32
N SER A 76 -0.81 -19.35 7.29
CA SER A 76 -0.03 -19.16 6.07
C SER A 76 -0.36 -17.80 5.46
N LEU A 77 0.58 -17.26 4.69
CA LEU A 77 0.39 -16.05 3.90
C LEU A 77 0.51 -16.41 2.42
N ASN A 78 -0.28 -15.76 1.57
CA ASN A 78 -0.10 -15.85 0.12
C ASN A 78 1.26 -15.19 -0.24
N PRO A 79 2.23 -15.93 -0.82
CA PRO A 79 3.52 -15.37 -1.19
C PRO A 79 3.43 -14.30 -2.29
N ASP A 80 2.37 -14.32 -3.09
CA ASP A 80 2.15 -13.43 -4.23
C ASP A 80 1.26 -12.22 -3.89
N VAL A 81 0.81 -12.07 -2.63
CA VAL A 81 -0.21 -11.09 -2.22
C VAL A 81 0.14 -9.63 -2.58
N LEU A 82 1.43 -9.26 -2.52
CA LEU A 82 1.87 -7.92 -2.89
C LEU A 82 1.90 -7.71 -4.41
N ALA A 83 2.18 -8.76 -5.19
CA ALA A 83 2.12 -8.69 -6.64
C ALA A 83 0.66 -8.60 -7.11
N GLU A 84 -0.24 -9.39 -6.53
CA GLU A 84 -1.69 -9.30 -6.79
C GLU A 84 -2.26 -7.91 -6.45
N ALA A 85 -1.78 -7.30 -5.35
CA ALA A 85 -2.15 -5.94 -4.98
C ALA A 85 -1.71 -4.91 -6.05
N GLU A 86 -0.48 -5.03 -6.55
CA GLU A 86 0.03 -4.16 -7.63
C GLU A 86 -0.76 -4.33 -8.94
N GLU A 87 -1.18 -5.56 -9.27
CA GLU A 87 -2.02 -5.84 -10.44
C GLU A 87 -3.39 -5.16 -10.30
N LEU A 88 -3.98 -5.16 -9.10
CA LEU A 88 -5.22 -4.43 -8.82
C LEU A 88 -5.02 -2.91 -8.92
N ASP A 89 -3.91 -2.37 -8.42
CA ASP A 89 -3.57 -0.95 -8.57
C ASP A 89 -3.41 -0.56 -10.05
N GLN A 90 -2.85 -1.44 -10.89
CA GLN A 90 -2.80 -1.23 -12.33
C GLN A 90 -4.20 -1.24 -12.95
N ALA A 91 -5.00 -2.27 -12.66
CA ALA A 91 -6.36 -2.38 -13.17
C ALA A 91 -7.21 -1.16 -12.79
N PHE A 92 -7.08 -0.66 -11.56
CA PHE A 92 -7.76 0.53 -11.08
C PHE A 92 -7.43 1.78 -11.90
N ARG A 93 -6.14 2.00 -12.18
CA ARG A 93 -5.68 3.13 -13.00
C ARG A 93 -6.13 3.05 -14.46
N GLU A 94 -6.24 1.85 -15.01
CA GLU A 94 -6.61 1.65 -16.42
C GLU A 94 -8.12 1.67 -16.66
N GLY A 95 -8.91 1.14 -15.73
CA GLY A 95 -10.34 0.90 -15.95
C GLY A 95 -11.24 1.06 -14.73
N GLY A 96 -10.70 1.49 -13.59
CA GLY A 96 -11.45 1.58 -12.32
C GLY A 96 -11.54 0.23 -11.58
N PRO A 97 -12.41 0.13 -10.56
CA PRO A 97 -12.45 -1.03 -9.68
C PRO A 97 -12.96 -2.28 -10.40
N VAL A 98 -12.35 -3.43 -10.10
CA VAL A 98 -12.75 -4.74 -10.68
C VAL A 98 -14.04 -5.30 -10.08
N GLY A 99 -14.63 -4.63 -9.09
CA GLY A 99 -15.89 -5.00 -8.44
C GLY A 99 -16.04 -4.39 -7.04
N PRO A 100 -17.14 -4.70 -6.32
CA PRO A 100 -17.42 -4.12 -4.99
C PRO A 100 -16.43 -4.47 -3.89
N LEU A 101 -15.55 -5.46 -4.12
CA LEU A 101 -14.50 -5.87 -3.20
C LEU A 101 -13.10 -5.62 -3.79
N HIS A 102 -13.01 -4.75 -4.81
CA HIS A 102 -11.72 -4.35 -5.34
C HIS A 102 -10.81 -3.93 -4.18
N CYS A 103 -9.60 -4.48 -4.13
CA CYS A 103 -8.60 -4.14 -3.14
C CYS A 103 -8.89 -4.54 -1.67
N VAL A 104 -9.97 -5.26 -1.37
CA VAL A 104 -10.29 -5.65 0.02
C VAL A 104 -9.55 -6.94 0.39
N PRO A 105 -8.56 -6.93 1.30
CA PRO A 105 -7.84 -8.14 1.70
C PRO A 105 -8.75 -9.02 2.55
N VAL A 106 -8.72 -10.34 2.32
CA VAL A 106 -9.55 -11.31 3.03
C VAL A 106 -8.69 -12.42 3.60
N LEU A 107 -8.89 -12.74 4.88
CA LEU A 107 -8.35 -13.95 5.49
C LEU A 107 -9.34 -15.09 5.32
N LEU A 108 -8.81 -16.25 4.92
CA LEU A 108 -9.55 -17.50 4.85
C LEU A 108 -9.20 -18.35 6.07
N LYS A 109 -10.20 -19.04 6.62
CA LYS A 109 -9.93 -20.08 7.62
C LYS A 109 -9.18 -21.21 6.93
N ASP A 110 -8.19 -21.82 7.60
CA ASP A 110 -7.40 -22.98 7.12
C ASP A 110 -8.23 -24.28 6.90
N GLN A 111 -9.54 -24.17 6.72
CA GLN A 111 -10.44 -25.23 6.26
C GLN A 111 -11.07 -24.88 4.89
N VAL A 112 -10.78 -23.70 4.36
CA VAL A 112 -11.17 -23.26 3.03
C VAL A 112 -10.01 -23.57 2.10
N GLU A 113 -10.22 -24.49 1.18
CA GLU A 113 -9.22 -24.89 0.19
C GLU A 113 -8.95 -23.74 -0.80
N THR A 114 -7.67 -23.48 -1.07
CA THR A 114 -7.23 -22.74 -2.25
C THR A 114 -6.21 -23.57 -3.03
N ARG A 115 -5.92 -23.16 -4.28
CA ARG A 115 -4.94 -23.85 -5.14
C ARG A 115 -3.52 -23.34 -4.96
N ASP A 116 -3.40 -22.10 -4.49
CA ASP A 116 -2.20 -21.27 -4.40
C ASP A 116 -1.60 -21.23 -2.99
N MET A 117 -2.34 -21.66 -1.98
CA MET A 117 -1.88 -21.76 -0.59
C MET A 117 -2.17 -23.14 0.00
N PRO A 118 -1.35 -23.60 0.97
CA PRO A 118 -1.62 -24.86 1.63
C PRO A 118 -2.87 -24.77 2.51
N THR A 119 -3.57 -25.89 2.69
CA THR A 119 -4.71 -26.02 3.61
C THR A 119 -4.46 -27.18 4.56
N THR A 120 -4.16 -26.90 5.83
CA THR A 120 -3.77 -27.95 6.79
C THR A 120 -4.94 -28.51 7.60
N TYR A 121 -6.13 -27.89 7.50
CA TYR A 121 -7.27 -28.21 8.36
C TYR A 121 -6.95 -28.14 9.86
N GLY A 122 -5.90 -27.39 10.24
CA GLY A 122 -5.35 -27.35 11.59
C GLY A 122 -4.73 -28.68 12.07
N SER A 123 -4.27 -29.54 11.16
CA SER A 123 -3.74 -30.87 11.49
C SER A 123 -2.45 -31.19 10.74
N ALA A 124 -1.44 -31.67 11.47
CA ALA A 124 -0.15 -32.09 10.91
C ALA A 124 -0.26 -33.23 9.87
N LEU A 125 -1.40 -33.93 9.80
CA LEU A 125 -1.66 -34.93 8.76
C LEU A 125 -1.71 -34.31 7.35
N PHE A 126 -2.10 -33.05 7.26
CA PHE A 126 -2.24 -32.31 6.00
C PHE A 126 -1.14 -31.26 5.84
N ASP A 127 -0.01 -31.42 6.54
CA ASP A 127 1.15 -30.55 6.32
C ASP A 127 1.60 -30.64 4.85
N GLY A 128 1.73 -29.49 4.19
CA GLY A 128 2.04 -29.38 2.77
C GLY A 128 0.91 -29.80 1.80
N PHE A 129 -0.33 -29.95 2.25
CA PHE A 129 -1.47 -30.25 1.36
C PHE A 129 -1.89 -29.02 0.55
N TYR A 130 -1.96 -29.16 -0.77
CA TYR A 130 -2.55 -28.20 -1.71
C TYR A 130 -3.75 -28.85 -2.39
N SER A 131 -4.83 -28.08 -2.55
CA SER A 131 -6.03 -28.58 -3.22
C SER A 131 -5.95 -28.41 -4.74
N ASP A 132 -6.50 -29.39 -5.46
CA ASP A 132 -6.71 -29.28 -6.91
C ASP A 132 -8.07 -28.63 -7.27
N ARG A 133 -8.93 -28.37 -6.26
CA ARG A 133 -10.31 -27.90 -6.46
C ARG A 133 -10.44 -26.42 -6.75
#